data_AF-A0A521YZT0-F1
#
_entry.id   AF-A0A521YZT0-F1
#
_cell.length_a   1.000
_cell.length_b   1.000
_cell.length_c   1.000
_cell.angle_alpha   90.00
_cell.angle_beta   90.00
_cell.angle_gamma   90.00
#
_symmetry.space_group_name_H-M   'P 1'
#
loop_
_entity.id
_entity.type
_entity.pdbx_description
1 polymer ?
#
loop_
_entity_poly.entity_id
_entity_poly.type
_entity_poly.pdbx_seq_one_letter_code
_entity_poly.pdbx_strand_id
1 'polypeptide(L)'
;MHIASRGRVSKWSKEQIDKLSTPELRALLANAERLKESEVAALCNELLDARPRGHPPVRRNKGLPEVRKLVTRGRAFEKNGVSLRNRVWSLGGIRADGAVVLLVRADEVQQADGVHSYLLWGPNAGDSRAWSDTPGGKERLGHCRIALERGAAKGLALYDKGVAADTVLDFRVEKRGEEYWATCSPIQRTTVVTHK
;
A
#
# COMPACT_ATOMS: atom_id res chain seq x y z
N MET A 1 24.82 24.06 45.99
CA MET A 1 23.48 23.56 45.62
C MET A 1 23.66 22.32 44.76
N HIS A 2 23.45 21.13 45.31
CA HIS A 2 23.51 19.87 44.56
C HIS A 2 22.11 19.54 44.04
N ILE A 3 21.91 19.69 42.72
CA ILE A 3 20.67 19.27 42.05
C ILE A 3 20.81 17.77 41.76
N ALA A 4 20.19 16.95 42.59
CA ALA A 4 20.01 15.54 42.33
C ALA A 4 18.79 15.32 41.42
N SER A 5 19.00 14.75 40.24
CA SER A 5 18.09 13.78 39.60
C SER A 5 18.73 13.11 38.37
N ARG A 6 19.92 12.51 38.54
CA ARG A 6 20.52 11.55 37.59
C ARG A 6 19.83 10.16 37.67
N GLY A 7 18.50 10.12 37.72
CA GLY A 7 17.74 8.91 38.08
C GLY A 7 16.94 8.24 36.96
N ARG A 8 16.74 8.90 35.81
CA ARG A 8 15.93 8.35 34.69
C ARG A 8 16.66 8.27 33.35
N VAL A 9 17.69 9.07 33.15
CA VAL A 9 18.60 8.99 31.99
C VAL A 9 19.43 7.69 32.02
N SER A 10 19.56 7.06 33.20
CA SER A 10 20.18 5.74 33.38
C SER A 10 19.35 4.57 32.82
N LYS A 11 18.04 4.74 32.58
CA LYS A 11 17.15 3.69 32.05
C LYS A 11 16.95 3.78 30.53
N TRP A 12 17.34 4.89 29.91
CA TRP A 12 17.16 5.12 28.48
C TRP A 12 18.51 5.44 27.85
N SER A 13 19.38 4.44 27.81
CA SER A 13 20.65 4.57 27.09
C SER A 13 20.40 4.61 25.57
N LYS A 14 21.33 5.19 24.82
CA LYS A 14 21.26 5.29 23.36
C LYS A 14 21.05 3.92 22.71
N GLU A 15 21.67 2.87 23.27
CA GLU A 15 21.56 1.48 22.81
C GLU A 15 20.16 0.87 23.06
N GLN A 16 19.45 1.31 24.10
CA GLN A 16 18.08 0.85 24.37
C GLN A 16 17.07 1.56 23.47
N ILE A 17 17.29 2.85 23.21
CA ILE A 17 16.43 3.65 22.34
C ILE A 17 16.59 3.22 20.87
N ASP A 18 17.79 2.84 20.44
CA ASP A 18 18.04 2.37 19.07
C ASP A 18 17.28 1.07 18.73
N LYS A 19 17.07 0.20 19.73
CA LYS A 19 16.29 -1.04 19.59
C LYS A 19 14.77 -0.81 19.41
N LEU A 20 14.26 0.38 19.70
CA LEU A 20 12.83 0.67 19.58
C LEU A 20 12.43 0.82 18.12
N SER A 21 11.26 0.32 17.74
CA SER A 21 10.68 0.64 16.43
C SER A 21 10.36 2.13 16.32
N THR A 22 10.23 2.65 15.10
CA THR A 22 9.91 4.08 14.87
C THR A 22 8.62 4.56 15.57
N PRO A 23 7.52 3.77 15.62
CA PRO A 23 6.34 4.17 16.41
C PRO A 23 6.62 4.19 17.92
N GLU A 24 7.39 3.26 18.46
CA GLU A 24 7.76 3.25 19.87
C GLU A 24 8.67 4.42 20.24
N LEU A 25 9.58 4.80 19.34
CA LEU A 25 10.46 5.96 19.49
C LEU A 25 9.67 7.28 19.51
N ARG A 26 8.63 7.40 18.67
CA ARG A 26 7.70 8.55 18.68
C ARG A 26 6.85 8.59 19.95
N ALA A 27 6.40 7.44 20.45
CA ALA A 27 5.67 7.36 21.71
C ALA A 27 6.57 7.74 22.90
N LEU A 28 7.85 7.34 22.88
CA LEU A 28 8.83 7.73 23.89
C LEU A 28 9.11 9.24 23.84
N LEU A 29 9.25 9.83 22.64
CA LEU A 29 9.40 11.28 22.46
C LEU A 29 8.21 12.05 23.05
N ALA A 30 6.97 11.68 22.70
CA ALA A 30 5.78 12.34 23.22
C ALA A 30 5.68 12.25 24.75
N ASN A 31 6.11 11.13 25.34
CA ASN A 31 6.17 10.98 26.79
C ASN A 31 7.27 11.84 27.43
N ALA A 32 8.45 11.92 26.80
CA ALA A 32 9.56 12.75 27.26
C ALA A 32 9.20 14.24 27.23
N GLU A 33 8.54 14.70 26.16
CA GLU A 33 8.04 16.08 26.04
C GLU A 33 6.99 16.40 27.12
N ARG A 34 6.03 15.49 27.34
CA ARG A 34 5.00 15.63 28.37
C ARG A 34 5.60 15.69 29.78
N LEU A 35 6.67 14.94 30.03
CA LEU A 35 7.36 14.88 31.32
C LEU A 35 8.50 15.91 31.44
N LYS A 36 8.72 16.76 30.43
CA LYS A 36 9.78 17.77 30.35
C LYS A 36 11.21 17.20 30.47
N GLU A 37 11.39 15.96 30.02
CA GLU A 37 12.67 15.26 30.01
C GLU A 37 13.43 15.62 28.71
N SER A 38 14.07 16.79 28.71
CA SER A 38 14.68 17.39 27.52
C SER A 38 15.83 16.57 26.91
N GLU A 39 16.63 15.90 27.75
CA GLU A 39 17.75 15.06 27.29
C GLU A 39 17.27 13.82 26.52
N VAL A 40 16.21 13.16 27.01
CA VAL A 40 15.62 11.99 26.34
C VAL A 40 14.90 12.41 25.06
N ALA A 41 14.22 13.57 25.08
CA ALA A 41 13.59 14.12 23.88
C ALA A 41 14.61 14.46 22.78
N ALA A 42 15.75 15.05 23.14
CA ALA A 42 16.83 15.35 22.20
C ALA A 42 17.39 14.06 21.56
N LEU A 43 17.67 13.04 22.37
CA LEU A 43 18.19 11.77 21.90
C LEU A 43 17.21 11.02 20.98
N CYS A 44 15.91 11.07 21.29
CA CYS A 44 14.86 10.52 20.43
C CYS A 44 14.78 11.25 19.08
N ASN A 45 14.91 12.59 19.07
CA ASN A 45 14.92 13.37 17.84
C ASN A 45 16.13 13.06 16.95
N GLU A 46 17.33 12.98 17.55
CA GLU A 46 18.55 12.59 16.81
C GLU A 46 18.40 11.21 16.16
N LEU A 47 17.86 10.22 16.87
CA LEU A 47 17.66 8.88 16.34
C LEU A 47 16.53 8.82 15.28
N LEU A 48 15.48 9.63 15.43
CA LEU A 48 14.44 9.78 14.41
C LEU A 48 14.98 10.43 13.14
N ASP A 49 15.91 11.38 13.26
CA ASP A 49 16.56 12.03 12.14
C ASP A 49 17.61 11.15 11.44
N ALA A 50 18.34 10.34 12.20
CA ALA A 50 19.35 9.42 11.69
C ALA A 50 18.75 8.18 11.00
N ARG A 51 17.51 7.79 11.33
CA ARG A 51 16.84 6.69 10.65
C ARG A 51 16.62 7.05 9.18
N PRO A 52 16.79 6.08 8.25
CA PRO A 52 16.45 6.31 6.86
C PRO A 52 14.99 6.77 6.81
N ARG A 53 14.81 8.07 6.57
CA ARG A 53 13.51 8.69 6.43
C ARG A 53 12.83 7.91 5.33
N GLY A 54 11.90 7.03 5.71
CA GLY A 54 11.02 6.35 4.77
C GLY A 54 10.57 7.41 3.77
N HIS A 55 10.81 7.13 2.50
CA HIS A 55 10.82 8.05 1.37
C HIS A 55 10.11 9.39 1.64
N PRO A 56 10.75 10.55 1.38
CA PRO A 56 10.04 11.81 1.44
C PRO A 56 8.74 11.67 0.64
N PRO A 57 7.58 12.14 1.14
CA PRO A 57 6.35 12.07 0.38
C PRO A 57 6.66 12.72 -0.95
N VAL A 58 6.61 11.92 -2.02
CA VAL A 58 6.85 12.36 -3.38
C VAL A 58 6.08 13.65 -3.54
N ARG A 59 6.79 14.74 -3.84
CA ARG A 59 6.17 16.04 -4.14
C ARG A 59 5.00 15.75 -5.05
N ARG A 60 3.78 16.00 -4.54
CA ARG A 60 2.56 15.90 -5.33
C ARG A 60 2.81 16.73 -6.58
N ASN A 61 2.85 16.08 -7.74
CA ASN A 61 2.68 16.78 -8.98
C ASN A 61 1.33 17.51 -8.86
N LYS A 62 1.39 18.82 -8.58
CA LYS A 62 0.31 19.77 -8.76
C LYS A 62 0.07 19.83 -10.27
N GLY A 63 -0.78 18.92 -10.71
CA GLY A 63 -1.10 18.67 -12.10
C GLY A 63 -1.89 17.36 -12.20
N LEU A 64 -2.93 17.19 -11.37
CA LEU A 64 -3.98 16.23 -11.70
C LEU A 64 -4.93 17.00 -12.63
N PRO A 65 -5.01 16.63 -13.93
CA PRO A 65 -6.13 17.05 -14.75
C PRO A 65 -7.39 16.56 -14.05
N GLU A 66 -8.31 17.48 -13.78
CA GLU A 66 -9.71 17.29 -13.37
C GLU A 66 -10.00 16.06 -12.47
N VAL A 67 -10.21 16.32 -11.18
CA VAL A 67 -10.87 15.46 -10.18
C VAL A 67 -11.24 14.06 -10.71
N ARG A 68 -10.31 13.10 -10.62
CA ARG A 68 -10.65 11.68 -10.75
C ARG A 68 -11.74 11.42 -9.71
N LYS A 69 -12.99 11.24 -10.13
CA LYS A 69 -14.10 10.97 -9.21
C LYS A 69 -13.89 9.57 -8.64
N LEU A 70 -13.17 9.49 -7.53
CA LEU A 70 -13.00 8.23 -6.80
C LEU A 70 -14.38 7.75 -6.37
N VAL A 71 -14.66 6.48 -6.61
CA VAL A 71 -15.92 5.84 -6.23
C VAL A 71 -15.66 4.72 -5.24
N THR A 72 -16.75 4.21 -4.65
CA THR A 72 -16.69 3.02 -3.81
C THR A 72 -16.23 1.81 -4.64
N ARG A 73 -15.61 0.83 -3.97
CA ARG A 73 -15.14 -0.40 -4.61
C ARG A 73 -16.23 -1.10 -5.41
N GLY A 74 -17.41 -1.30 -4.80
CA GLY A 74 -18.54 -1.95 -5.48
C GLY A 74 -18.92 -1.24 -6.77
N ARG A 75 -19.05 0.09 -6.74
CA ARG A 75 -19.38 0.89 -7.93
C ARG A 75 -18.29 0.85 -8.99
N ALA A 76 -17.02 0.78 -8.60
CA ALA A 76 -15.91 0.67 -9.53
C ALA A 76 -15.94 -0.65 -10.32
N PHE A 77 -16.20 -1.77 -9.63
CA PHE A 77 -16.36 -3.07 -10.28
C PHE A 77 -17.61 -3.14 -11.14
N GLU A 78 -18.75 -2.64 -10.66
CA GLU A 78 -19.99 -2.58 -11.44
C GLU A 78 -19.81 -1.77 -12.74
N LYS A 79 -19.14 -0.60 -12.67
CA LYS A 79 -18.81 0.21 -13.86
C LYS A 79 -17.91 -0.52 -14.87
N ASN A 80 -17.11 -1.47 -14.39
CA ASN A 80 -16.23 -2.30 -15.20
C ASN A 80 -16.83 -3.68 -15.51
N GLY A 81 -18.14 -3.85 -15.36
CA GLY A 81 -18.88 -5.06 -15.76
C GLY A 81 -18.67 -6.27 -14.84
N VAL A 82 -18.19 -6.05 -13.61
CA VAL A 82 -17.91 -7.12 -12.65
C VAL A 82 -18.88 -7.06 -11.47
N SER A 83 -19.57 -8.16 -11.25
CA SER A 83 -20.33 -8.41 -10.02
C SER A 83 -19.43 -9.08 -9.00
N LEU A 84 -19.12 -8.38 -7.90
CA LEU A 84 -18.31 -8.93 -6.82
C LEU A 84 -19.04 -10.07 -6.11
N ARG A 85 -18.31 -11.16 -5.81
CA ARG A 85 -18.81 -12.26 -4.97
C ARG A 85 -19.22 -11.76 -3.58
N ASN A 86 -18.41 -10.87 -2.99
CA ASN A 86 -18.73 -10.23 -1.73
C ASN A 86 -18.33 -8.75 -1.73
N ARG A 87 -19.31 -7.86 -1.51
CA ARG A 87 -19.11 -6.41 -1.56
C ARG A 87 -18.17 -5.88 -0.46
N VAL A 88 -17.97 -6.62 0.63
CA VAL A 88 -17.21 -6.20 1.83
C VAL A 88 -15.73 -6.55 1.73
N TRP A 89 -15.37 -7.66 1.10
CA TRP A 89 -13.96 -8.12 1.10
C TRP A 89 -13.42 -8.57 -0.26
N SER A 90 -14.24 -8.75 -1.31
CA SER A 90 -13.70 -9.10 -2.63
C SER A 90 -12.85 -7.95 -3.17
N LEU A 91 -11.65 -8.30 -3.65
CA LEU A 91 -10.67 -7.36 -4.23
C LEU A 91 -10.43 -7.61 -5.72
N GLY A 92 -11.26 -8.45 -6.32
CA GLY A 92 -11.22 -8.77 -7.73
C GLY A 92 -12.52 -9.47 -8.17
N GLY A 93 -12.64 -9.68 -9.45
CA GLY A 93 -13.72 -10.48 -10.02
C GLY A 93 -13.48 -10.74 -11.50
N ILE A 94 -14.34 -11.57 -12.07
CA ILE A 94 -14.29 -11.97 -13.47
C ILE A 94 -15.53 -11.41 -14.15
N ARG A 95 -15.32 -10.66 -15.24
CA ARG A 95 -16.40 -10.14 -16.08
C ARG A 95 -17.03 -11.27 -16.89
N ALA A 96 -18.25 -11.07 -17.41
CA ALA A 96 -18.96 -12.06 -18.23
C ALA A 96 -18.17 -12.55 -19.45
N ASP A 97 -17.31 -11.70 -20.03
CA ASP A 97 -16.43 -12.04 -21.16
C ASP A 97 -15.13 -12.77 -20.73
N GLY A 98 -14.99 -13.10 -19.45
CA GLY A 98 -13.80 -13.75 -18.90
C GLY A 98 -12.64 -12.79 -18.58
N ALA A 99 -12.77 -11.48 -18.75
CA ALA A 99 -11.71 -10.58 -18.31
C ALA A 99 -11.58 -10.59 -16.76
N VAL A 100 -10.38 -10.85 -16.26
CA VAL A 100 -10.08 -10.73 -14.82
C VAL A 100 -9.82 -9.27 -14.49
N VAL A 101 -10.54 -8.74 -13.50
CA VAL A 101 -10.37 -7.38 -12.99
C VAL A 101 -9.94 -7.45 -11.54
N LEU A 102 -8.83 -6.79 -11.18
CA LEU A 102 -8.28 -6.76 -9.82
C LEU A 102 -8.06 -5.32 -9.37
N LEU A 103 -8.23 -5.05 -8.08
CA LEU A 103 -7.73 -3.81 -7.50
C LEU A 103 -6.20 -3.84 -7.43
N VAL A 104 -5.53 -2.72 -7.67
CA VAL A 104 -4.10 -2.55 -7.40
C VAL A 104 -3.92 -1.32 -6.52
N ARG A 105 -3.08 -1.43 -5.49
CA ARG A 105 -2.76 -0.30 -4.61
C ARG A 105 -1.88 0.69 -5.37
N ALA A 106 -2.39 1.91 -5.57
CA ALA A 106 -1.70 2.92 -6.36
C ALA A 106 -0.41 3.42 -5.68
N ASP A 107 -0.36 3.31 -4.35
CA ASP A 107 0.74 3.71 -3.46
C ASP A 107 1.84 2.64 -3.32
N GLU A 108 1.56 1.38 -3.67
CA GLU A 108 2.51 0.26 -3.56
C GLU A 108 3.18 -0.09 -4.91
N VAL A 109 3.13 0.81 -5.88
CA VAL A 109 3.73 0.58 -7.20
C VAL A 109 5.26 0.52 -7.11
N GLN A 110 5.84 -0.55 -7.66
CA GLN A 110 7.27 -0.64 -7.89
C GLN A 110 7.59 -0.21 -9.31
N GLN A 111 8.54 0.71 -9.48
CA GLN A 111 8.97 1.20 -10.78
C GLN A 111 10.41 0.78 -11.02
N ALA A 112 10.64 0.06 -12.12
CA ALA A 112 11.97 -0.32 -12.59
C ALA A 112 11.95 -0.30 -14.12
N ASP A 113 12.95 0.32 -14.74
CA ASP A 113 13.13 0.35 -16.20
C ASP A 113 11.88 0.82 -16.97
N GLY A 114 11.13 1.77 -16.39
CA GLY A 114 9.89 2.30 -16.97
C GLY A 114 8.67 1.37 -16.82
N VAL A 115 8.85 0.15 -16.33
CA VAL A 115 7.76 -0.81 -16.05
C VAL A 115 7.20 -0.55 -14.65
N HIS A 116 5.87 -0.51 -14.56
CA HIS A 116 5.18 -0.45 -13.27
C HIS A 116 4.77 -1.86 -12.87
N SER A 117 5.16 -2.26 -11.66
CA SER A 117 4.84 -3.56 -11.08
C SER A 117 4.01 -3.38 -9.80
N TYR A 118 3.00 -4.23 -9.60
CA TYR A 118 2.16 -4.22 -8.39
C TYR A 118 2.08 -5.63 -7.82
N LEU A 119 2.30 -5.78 -6.52
CA LEU A 119 2.04 -7.05 -5.86
C LEU A 119 0.54 -7.31 -5.85
N LEU A 120 0.11 -8.42 -6.47
CA LEU A 120 -1.28 -8.84 -6.46
C LEU A 120 -1.57 -9.77 -5.30
N TRP A 121 -0.72 -10.77 -5.09
CA TRP A 121 -0.87 -11.74 -4.00
C TRP A 121 0.49 -12.32 -3.63
N GLY A 122 0.70 -12.64 -2.35
CA GLY A 122 1.87 -13.38 -1.87
C GLY A 122 1.51 -14.16 -0.61
N PRO A 123 2.30 -15.19 -0.25
CA PRO A 123 2.04 -15.98 0.95
C PRO A 123 2.22 -15.13 2.22
N ASN A 124 1.47 -15.48 3.27
CA ASN A 124 1.66 -14.92 4.60
C ASN A 124 2.91 -15.52 5.26
N ALA A 125 4.07 -14.92 5.00
CA ALA A 125 5.30 -15.28 5.70
C ALA A 125 5.39 -14.49 7.02
N GLY A 126 5.24 -15.17 8.16
CA GLY A 126 5.43 -14.59 9.49
C GLY A 126 4.53 -13.37 9.77
N ASP A 127 3.24 -13.47 9.43
CA ASP A 127 2.21 -12.44 9.63
C ASP A 127 2.37 -11.12 8.85
N SER A 128 3.43 -11.00 8.04
CA SER A 128 3.65 -9.83 7.18
C SER A 128 2.52 -9.57 6.17
N ARG A 129 1.74 -10.60 5.83
CA ARG A 129 0.64 -10.53 4.86
C ARG A 129 -0.58 -11.31 5.32
N ALA A 130 -1.02 -11.14 6.57
CA ALA A 130 -2.22 -11.80 7.10
C ALA A 130 -3.47 -11.67 6.20
N TRP A 131 -3.54 -10.62 5.37
CA TRP A 131 -4.60 -10.43 4.37
C TRP A 131 -4.65 -11.53 3.30
N SER A 132 -3.55 -12.23 2.99
CA SER A 132 -3.49 -13.27 1.95
C SER A 132 -4.33 -14.50 2.29
N ASP A 133 -4.46 -14.80 3.59
CA ASP A 133 -5.13 -16.00 4.10
C ASP A 133 -6.62 -15.78 4.37
N THR A 134 -7.05 -14.52 4.37
CA THR A 134 -8.46 -14.14 4.46
C THR A 134 -9.27 -14.68 3.27
N PRO A 135 -10.61 -14.77 3.35
CA PRO A 135 -11.44 -15.13 2.21
C PRO A 135 -11.17 -14.28 0.95
N GLY A 136 -10.94 -12.98 1.13
CA GLY A 136 -10.61 -12.07 0.03
C GLY A 136 -9.22 -12.31 -0.56
N GLY A 137 -8.24 -12.64 0.28
CA GLY A 137 -6.91 -13.06 -0.18
C GLY A 137 -6.95 -14.35 -0.99
N LYS A 138 -7.66 -15.37 -0.52
CA LYS A 138 -7.84 -16.65 -1.23
C LYS A 138 -8.61 -16.50 -2.55
N GLU A 139 -9.67 -15.69 -2.56
CA GLU A 139 -10.39 -15.35 -3.79
C GLU A 139 -9.46 -14.68 -4.80
N ARG A 140 -8.69 -13.69 -4.34
CA ARG A 140 -7.73 -12.95 -5.17
C ARG A 140 -6.63 -13.84 -5.72
N LEU A 141 -6.13 -14.81 -4.96
CA LEU A 141 -5.20 -15.83 -5.46
C LEU A 141 -5.82 -16.63 -6.62
N GLY A 142 -7.08 -17.03 -6.50
CA GLY A 142 -7.81 -17.70 -7.59
C GLY A 142 -7.87 -16.84 -8.86
N HIS A 143 -8.20 -15.56 -8.72
CA HIS A 143 -8.18 -14.61 -9.84
C HIS A 143 -6.78 -14.42 -10.44
N CYS A 144 -5.72 -14.40 -9.62
CA CYS A 144 -4.34 -14.28 -10.11
C CYS A 144 -3.93 -15.50 -10.94
N ARG A 145 -4.31 -16.71 -10.52
CA ARG A 145 -4.05 -17.95 -11.30
C ARG A 145 -4.74 -17.92 -12.66
N ILE A 146 -6.02 -17.53 -12.68
CA ILE A 146 -6.78 -17.40 -13.94
C ILE A 146 -6.17 -16.31 -14.84
N ALA A 147 -5.76 -15.17 -14.27
CA ALA A 147 -5.13 -14.09 -15.02
C ALA A 147 -3.75 -14.49 -15.59
N LEU A 148 -2.98 -15.28 -14.84
CA LEU A 148 -1.72 -15.86 -15.29
C LEU A 148 -1.94 -16.80 -16.48
N GLU A 149 -2.90 -17.73 -16.36
CA GLU A 149 -3.28 -18.65 -17.44
C GLU A 149 -3.73 -17.93 -18.72
N ARG A 150 -4.46 -16.82 -18.57
CA ARG A 150 -4.98 -16.01 -19.69
C ARG A 150 -3.97 -15.00 -20.23
N GLY A 151 -2.87 -14.75 -19.51
CA GLY A 151 -1.83 -13.79 -19.89
C GLY A 151 -2.25 -12.31 -19.89
N ALA A 152 -3.46 -11.99 -19.42
CA ALA A 152 -4.00 -10.64 -19.42
C ALA A 152 -5.00 -10.41 -18.28
N ALA A 153 -4.95 -9.22 -17.68
CA ALA A 153 -5.92 -8.76 -16.69
C ALA A 153 -6.02 -7.23 -16.68
N LYS A 154 -7.07 -6.74 -16.04
CA LYS A 154 -7.36 -5.32 -15.87
C LYS A 154 -7.17 -4.91 -14.41
N GLY A 155 -6.61 -3.73 -14.20
CA GLY A 155 -6.34 -3.13 -12.91
C GLY A 155 -7.19 -1.91 -12.64
N LEU A 156 -7.81 -1.86 -11.46
CA LEU A 156 -8.44 -0.66 -10.93
C LEU A 156 -7.57 -0.08 -9.81
N ALA A 157 -7.12 1.16 -9.98
CA ALA A 157 -6.26 1.81 -9.01
C ALA A 157 -7.05 2.16 -7.72
N LEU A 158 -6.64 1.55 -6.62
CA LEU A 158 -7.13 1.81 -5.27
C LEU A 158 -6.24 2.87 -4.61
N TYR A 159 -6.89 3.90 -4.08
CA TYR A 159 -6.33 4.93 -3.22
C TYR A 159 -7.01 4.87 -1.84
N ASP A 160 -6.45 5.53 -0.84
CA ASP A 160 -7.03 5.60 0.51
C ASP A 160 -8.49 6.05 0.54
N LYS A 161 -8.86 6.95 -0.38
CA LYS A 161 -10.19 7.58 -0.45
C LYS A 161 -11.14 6.91 -1.44
N GLY A 162 -10.73 5.83 -2.10
CA GLY A 162 -11.58 5.10 -3.04
C GLY A 162 -10.85 4.65 -4.30
N VAL A 163 -11.64 4.25 -5.31
CA VAL A 163 -11.13 3.61 -6.53
C VAL A 163 -11.32 4.54 -7.74
N ALA A 164 -10.28 4.68 -8.56
CA ALA A 164 -10.37 5.39 -9.84
C ALA A 164 -10.99 4.46 -10.90
N ALA A 165 -12.32 4.43 -10.97
CA ALA A 165 -13.05 3.51 -11.86
C ALA A 165 -12.86 3.79 -13.36
N ASP A 166 -12.44 5.01 -13.72
CA ASP A 166 -12.30 5.47 -15.11
C ASP A 166 -10.88 5.32 -15.66
N THR A 167 -9.94 4.93 -14.81
CA THR A 167 -8.55 4.67 -15.18
C THR A 167 -8.28 3.19 -15.00
N VAL A 168 -8.53 2.43 -16.06
CA VAL A 168 -8.27 1.00 -16.11
C VAL A 168 -6.85 0.77 -16.61
N LEU A 169 -6.08 0.00 -15.86
CA LEU A 169 -4.73 -0.42 -16.23
C LEU A 169 -4.81 -1.75 -16.95
N ASP A 170 -4.19 -1.85 -18.11
CA ASP A 170 -3.89 -3.13 -18.75
C ASP A 170 -2.60 -3.68 -18.15
N PHE A 171 -2.63 -4.90 -17.62
CA PHE A 171 -1.42 -5.56 -17.13
C PHE A 171 -1.40 -7.05 -17.43
N ARG A 172 -0.19 -7.60 -17.47
CA ARG A 172 0.04 -9.05 -17.42
C ARG A 172 0.23 -9.47 -15.98
N VAL A 173 -0.14 -10.71 -15.68
CA VAL A 173 0.15 -11.33 -14.38
C VAL A 173 1.33 -12.26 -14.54
N GLU A 174 2.31 -12.13 -13.66
CA GLU A 174 3.52 -12.94 -13.58
C GLU A 174 3.58 -13.63 -12.22
N LYS A 175 4.08 -14.86 -12.19
CA LYS A 175 4.44 -15.56 -10.95
C LYS A 175 5.94 -15.40 -10.70
N ARG A 176 6.32 -14.85 -9.54
CA ARG A 176 7.71 -14.65 -9.10
C ARG A 176 7.91 -15.39 -7.78
N GLY A 177 8.55 -16.56 -7.83
CA GLY A 177 8.55 -17.47 -6.67
C GLY A 177 7.11 -17.82 -6.31
N GLU A 178 6.68 -17.55 -5.08
CA GLU A 178 5.29 -17.78 -4.62
C GLU A 178 4.38 -16.55 -4.72
N GLU A 179 4.90 -15.43 -5.22
CA GLU A 179 4.15 -14.18 -5.36
C GLU A 179 3.59 -14.02 -6.78
N TYR A 180 2.45 -13.33 -6.87
CA TYR A 180 1.81 -12.93 -8.12
C TYR A 180 1.91 -11.42 -8.26
N TRP A 181 2.42 -10.99 -9.39
CA TRP A 181 2.70 -9.60 -9.71
C TRP A 181 1.96 -9.17 -10.96
N ALA A 182 1.42 -7.97 -10.97
CA ALA A 182 0.95 -7.31 -12.18
C ALA A 182 2.07 -6.46 -12.75
N THR A 183 2.36 -6.61 -14.03
CA THR A 183 3.32 -5.78 -14.78
C THR A 183 2.60 -5.04 -15.89
N CYS A 184 2.72 -3.72 -15.88
CA CYS A 184 2.26 -2.86 -16.96
C CYS A 184 3.42 -2.03 -17.51
N SER A 185 3.61 -2.14 -18.83
CA SER A 185 4.43 -1.21 -19.58
C SER A 185 3.72 0.15 -19.61
N PRO A 186 4.43 1.28 -19.70
CA PRO A 186 3.82 2.62 -19.64
C PRO A 186 2.99 2.99 -20.89
N ILE A 187 2.53 2.02 -21.67
CA ILE A 187 1.81 2.24 -22.92
C ILE A 187 0.32 1.91 -22.71
N GLN A 188 -0.48 2.96 -22.87
CA GLN A 188 -1.96 3.02 -22.95
C GLN A 188 -2.72 2.95 -21.63
N ARG A 189 -2.78 4.09 -20.93
CA ARG A 189 -3.97 4.45 -20.15
C ARG A 189 -5.13 4.65 -21.12
N THR A 190 -6.00 3.65 -21.24
CA THR A 190 -7.24 3.82 -22.00
C THR A 190 -8.25 4.53 -21.11
N THR A 191 -8.47 5.82 -21.35
CA THR A 191 -9.62 6.53 -20.79
C THR A 191 -10.87 5.96 -21.45
N VAL A 192 -11.69 5.24 -20.69
CA VAL A 192 -13.00 4.78 -21.18
C VAL A 192 -13.91 6.00 -21.26
N VAL A 193 -13.96 6.64 -22.44
CA VAL A 193 -14.90 7.72 -22.70
C VAL A 193 -16.28 7.11 -22.89
N THR A 194 -17.15 7.24 -21.89
CA THR A 194 -18.56 6.89 -22.03
C THR A 194 -19.25 8.04 -22.78
N HIS A 195 -19.56 7.85 -24.07
CA HIS A 195 -20.47 8.76 -24.76
C HIS A 195 -21.88 8.58 -24.19
N LYS A 196 -22.50 9.70 -23.83
CA LYS A 196 -23.89 9.80 -23.36
C LYS A 196 -24.87 9.51 -24.49
#